data_AF-A0A3A2ZLX1-F1
#
_entry.id   AF-A0A3A2ZLX1-F1
#
_cell.length_a   1.000
_cell.length_b   1.000
_cell.length_c   1.000
_cell.angle_alpha   90.00
_cell.angle_beta   90.00
_cell.angle_gamma   90.00
#
_symmetry.space_group_name_H-M   'P 1'
#
loop_
_entity.id
_entity.type
_entity.pdbx_description
1 polymer ?
#
loop_
_entity_poly.entity_id
_entity_poly.type
_entity_poly.pdbx_seq_one_letter_code
_entity_poly.pdbx_strand_id
1 'polypeptide(L)'
;MSVNYNPLVSRRFPNLIRIGNFHKAVTLNELHQETQSVRMRNDDEEFNCQSWVMTVLKSLAEDGWLTNAQSATGADATTEGILEAEDDEK
;
A
#
# COMPACT_ATOMS: atom_id res chain seq x y z
N MET A 1 -18.16 -17.39 6.03
CA MET A 1 -17.34 -17.25 7.24
C MET A 1 -16.11 -16.43 6.85
N SER A 2 -16.10 -15.13 7.15
CA SER A 2 -14.91 -14.31 6.89
C SER A 2 -13.90 -14.59 8.01
N VAL A 3 -12.83 -15.30 7.66
CA VAL A 3 -11.71 -15.52 8.58
C VAL A 3 -11.12 -14.14 8.87
N ASN A 4 -10.97 -13.79 10.16
CA ASN A 4 -10.22 -12.60 10.59
C ASN A 4 -8.76 -12.80 10.20
N TYR A 5 -8.45 -12.48 8.95
CA TYR A 5 -7.14 -12.65 8.37
C TYR A 5 -6.20 -11.63 8.99
N ASN A 6 -5.20 -12.09 9.73
CA ASN A 6 -4.18 -11.23 10.31
C ASN A 6 -2.93 -11.24 9.40
N PRO A 7 -2.69 -10.18 8.62
CA PRO A 7 -1.54 -10.12 7.72
C PRO A 7 -0.22 -10.12 8.48
N LEU A 8 -0.18 -9.68 9.74
CA LEU A 8 1.04 -9.55 10.56
C LEU A 8 1.70 -10.88 10.95
N VAL A 9 0.96 -11.99 10.86
CA VAL A 9 1.46 -13.33 11.20
C VAL A 9 1.46 -14.27 9.99
N SER A 10 1.08 -13.76 8.83
CA SER A 10 0.93 -14.54 7.61
C SER A 10 2.28 -14.67 6.90
N ARG A 11 2.76 -15.90 6.74
CA ARG A 11 3.93 -16.22 5.89
C ARG A 11 3.73 -15.88 4.41
N ARG A 12 2.50 -15.49 3.99
CA ARG A 12 2.18 -15.06 2.62
C ARG A 12 2.52 -13.59 2.34
N PHE A 13 2.82 -12.79 3.36
CA PHE A 13 3.34 -11.44 3.18
C PHE A 13 4.80 -11.45 3.64
N PRO A 14 5.75 -11.69 2.73
CA PRO A 14 7.16 -11.74 3.11
C PRO A 14 7.59 -10.40 3.71
N ASN A 15 7.08 -9.28 3.18
CA ASN A 15 7.46 -7.93 3.59
C ASN A 15 6.23 -7.10 3.99
N LEU A 16 6.18 -6.73 5.28
CA LEU A 16 5.20 -5.78 5.82
C LEU A 16 5.85 -4.40 5.95
N ILE A 17 5.40 -3.48 5.11
CA ILE A 17 5.93 -2.12 5.08
C ILE A 17 5.12 -1.22 6.01
N ARG A 18 5.77 -0.64 7.01
CA ARG A 18 5.16 0.35 7.89
C ARG A 18 5.33 1.76 7.30
N ILE A 19 4.25 2.29 6.74
CA ILE A 19 4.21 3.63 6.12
C ILE A 19 4.08 4.75 7.17
N GLY A 20 3.34 4.51 8.26
CA GLY A 20 3.10 5.53 9.28
C GLY A 20 1.88 5.24 10.15
N ASN A 21 1.40 6.27 10.83
CA ASN A 21 0.13 6.24 11.55
C ASN A 21 -0.81 7.24 10.88
N PHE A 22 -2.09 6.88 10.74
CA PHE A 22 -3.10 7.82 10.27
C PHE A 22 -3.28 8.98 11.25
N HIS A 23 -3.50 10.16 10.70
CA HIS A 23 -3.72 11.39 11.49
C HIS A 23 -5.16 11.54 11.98
N LYS A 24 -6.06 10.67 11.51
CA LYS A 24 -7.44 10.56 11.96
C LYS A 24 -7.74 9.11 12.30
N ALA A 25 -8.81 8.88 13.07
CA ALA A 25 -9.36 7.55 13.24
C ALA A 25 -9.86 7.07 11.86
N VAL A 26 -9.33 5.94 11.41
CA VAL A 26 -9.67 5.32 10.13
C VAL A 26 -10.11 3.90 10.41
N THR A 27 -11.29 3.54 9.94
CA THR A 27 -11.74 2.16 9.93
C THR A 27 -11.17 1.43 8.73
N LEU A 28 -11.03 0.10 8.84
CA LEU A 28 -10.61 -0.73 7.71
C LEU A 28 -11.55 -0.58 6.49
N ASN A 29 -12.83 -0.33 6.72
CA ASN A 29 -13.80 -0.19 5.64
C ASN A 29 -13.61 1.13 4.87
N GLU A 30 -13.35 2.24 5.57
CA GLU A 30 -13.01 3.51 4.95
C GLU A 30 -11.70 3.41 4.16
N LEU A 31 -10.68 2.74 4.71
CA LEU A 31 -9.44 2.48 3.99
C LEU A 31 -9.65 1.62 2.74
N HIS A 32 -10.48 0.57 2.83
CA HIS A 32 -10.82 -0.25 1.66
C HIS A 32 -11.56 0.56 0.59
N GLN A 33 -12.53 1.39 0.97
CA GLN A 33 -13.25 2.22 0.01
C GLN A 33 -12.32 3.22 -0.69
N GLU A 34 -11.42 3.84 0.08
CA GLU A 34 -10.46 4.80 -0.46
C GLU A 34 -9.46 4.13 -1.41
N THR A 35 -8.92 2.97 -1.03
CA THR A 35 -8.00 2.23 -1.92
C THR A 35 -8.69 1.68 -3.17
N GLN A 36 -9.98 1.30 -3.08
CA GLN A 36 -10.78 0.87 -4.24
C GLN A 36 -11.18 2.02 -5.18
N SER A 37 -11.16 3.26 -4.69
CA SER A 37 -11.40 4.45 -5.52
C SER A 37 -10.30 4.63 -6.57
N VAL A 38 -9.08 4.18 -6.25
CA VAL A 38 -7.94 4.18 -7.16
C VAL A 38 -8.05 3.00 -8.12
N ARG A 39 -8.46 3.31 -9.35
CA ARG A 39 -8.63 2.32 -10.43
C ARG A 39 -7.32 1.60 -10.72
N MET A 40 -7.32 0.28 -10.56
CA MET A 40 -6.29 -0.59 -11.14
C MET A 40 -6.42 -0.56 -12.66
N ARG A 41 -5.40 -0.06 -13.35
CA ARG A 41 -5.34 -0.03 -14.82
C ARG A 41 -4.61 -1.26 -15.35
N ASN A 42 -5.20 -2.43 -15.13
CA ASN A 42 -4.62 -3.71 -15.60
C ASN A 42 -4.57 -3.84 -17.14
N ASP A 43 -5.18 -2.89 -17.84
CA ASP A 43 -5.15 -2.71 -19.28
C ASP A 43 -3.96 -1.88 -19.78
N ASP A 44 -3.17 -1.33 -18.87
CA ASP A 44 -2.00 -0.50 -19.14
C ASP A 44 -0.73 -1.27 -18.74
N GLU A 45 0.08 -1.65 -19.72
CA GLU A 45 1.33 -2.42 -19.50
C GLU A 45 2.36 -1.64 -18.67
N GLU A 46 2.26 -0.31 -18.60
CA GLU A 46 3.12 0.54 -17.75
C GLU A 46 2.55 0.69 -16.32
N PHE A 47 1.29 0.32 -16.10
CA PHE A 47 0.65 0.39 -14.77
C PHE A 47 0.80 -0.93 -14.02
N ASN A 48 1.87 -1.04 -13.25
CA ASN A 48 2.12 -2.17 -12.35
C ASN A 48 1.56 -1.92 -10.93
N CYS A 49 1.68 -2.92 -10.06
CA CYS A 49 1.26 -2.83 -8.66
C CYS A 49 1.92 -1.68 -7.89
N GLN A 50 3.14 -1.28 -8.26
CA GLN A 50 3.88 -0.16 -7.67
C GLN A 50 3.19 1.17 -7.97
N SER A 51 2.83 1.42 -9.24
CA SER A 51 2.10 2.63 -9.67
C SER A 51 0.74 2.77 -8.97
N TRP A 52 0.06 1.64 -8.72
CA TRP A 52 -1.18 1.62 -7.94
C TRP A 52 -0.95 2.03 -6.49
N VAL A 53 0.03 1.42 -5.80
CA VAL A 53 0.36 1.76 -4.41
C VAL A 53 0.75 3.22 -4.27
N MET A 54 1.59 3.74 -5.18
CA MET A 54 1.99 5.15 -5.18
C MET A 54 0.79 6.09 -5.32
N THR A 55 -0.16 5.75 -6.19
CA THR A 55 -1.38 6.55 -6.39
C THR A 55 -2.26 6.55 -5.16
N VAL A 56 -2.40 5.40 -4.48
CA VAL A 56 -3.14 5.28 -3.21
C VAL A 56 -2.50 6.13 -2.11
N LEU A 57 -1.18 6.04 -1.93
CA LEU A 57 -0.46 6.81 -0.91
C LEU A 57 -0.64 8.32 -1.11
N LYS A 58 -0.61 8.76 -2.37
CA LYS A 58 -0.86 10.14 -2.74
C LYS A 58 -2.30 10.56 -2.42
N SER A 59 -3.31 9.77 -2.76
CA SER A 59 -4.73 10.06 -2.42
C SER A 59 -4.91 10.23 -0.91
N LEU A 60 -4.33 9.31 -0.13
CA LEU A 60 -4.38 9.36 1.33
C LEU A 60 -3.70 10.61 1.91
N ALA A 61 -2.63 11.11 1.27
CA ALA A 61 -1.99 12.35 1.69
C ALA A 61 -2.82 13.59 1.31
N GLU A 62 -3.39 13.62 0.11
CA GLU A 62 -4.26 14.71 -0.37
C GLU A 62 -5.51 14.87 0.51
N ASP A 63 -6.07 13.76 0.99
CA ASP A 63 -7.19 13.76 1.92
C ASP A 63 -6.79 14.00 3.39
N GLY A 64 -5.49 14.19 3.67
CA GLY A 64 -4.95 14.46 5.00
C GLY A 64 -4.92 13.27 5.95
N TRP A 65 -5.01 12.04 5.44
CA TRP A 65 -4.89 10.82 6.25
C TRP A 65 -3.43 10.55 6.60
N LEU A 66 -2.52 10.89 5.68
CA LEU A 66 -1.07 10.82 5.81
C LEU A 66 -0.45 12.21 5.61
N THR A 67 0.75 12.40 6.12
CA THR A 67 1.62 13.50 5.67
C THR A 67 2.26 13.18 4.33
N ASN A 68 2.67 14.22 3.60
CA ASN A 68 3.52 14.05 2.41
C ASN A 68 4.81 13.25 2.71
N ALA A 69 5.38 13.43 3.91
CA ALA A 69 6.56 12.68 4.34
C ALA A 69 6.27 11.18 4.50
N GLN A 70 5.16 10.82 5.16
CA GLN A 70 4.73 9.42 5.30
C GLN A 70 4.40 8.80 3.93
N SER A 71 3.73 9.55 3.05
CA SER A 71 3.47 9.09 1.68
C SER A 71 4.78 8.81 0.92
N ALA A 72 5.78 9.68 1.03
CA ALA A 72 7.08 9.49 0.40
C ALA A 72 7.80 8.26 0.98
N THR A 73 7.87 8.14 2.31
CA THR A 73 8.45 6.97 2.98
C THR A 73 7.77 5.66 2.55
N GLY A 74 6.44 5.67 2.39
CA GLY A 74 5.71 4.51 1.90
C GLY A 74 6.06 4.12 0.46
N ALA A 75 6.24 5.12 -0.42
CA ALA A 75 6.62 4.88 -1.81
C ALA A 75 8.05 4.32 -1.93
N ASP A 76 8.99 4.87 -1.17
CA ASP A 76 10.38 4.42 -1.12
C ASP A 76 10.46 2.97 -0.62
N ALA A 77 9.81 2.67 0.50
CA ALA A 77 9.82 1.32 1.08
C ALA A 77 9.07 0.30 0.22
N THR A 78 8.05 0.71 -0.56
CA THR A 78 7.41 -0.17 -1.55
C THR A 78 8.37 -0.52 -2.68
N THR A 79 9.15 0.47 -3.15
CA THR A 79 10.14 0.27 -4.20
C THR A 79 11.26 -0.65 -3.71
N GLU A 80 11.78 -0.42 -2.50
CA GLU A 80 12.77 -1.28 -1.85
C GLU A 80 12.25 -2.72 -1.68
N GLY A 81 11.04 -2.89 -1.15
CA GLY A 81 10.46 -4.21 -0.95
C GLY A 81 10.17 -4.99 -2.24
N ILE A 82 9.95 -4.30 -3.37
CA ILE A 82 9.84 -4.94 -4.70
C ILE A 82 11.22 -5.36 -5.19
N LEU A 83 12.23 -4.48 -5.09
CA LEU A 83 13.61 -4.78 -5.49
C LEU A 83 14.20 -5.96 -4.70
N GLU A 84 13.95 -6.03 -3.39
CA GLU A 84 14.36 -7.17 -2.56
C GLU A 84 13.65 -8.48 -2.98
N ALA A 85 12.36 -8.40 -3.33
CA ALA A 85 11.62 -9.58 -3.76
C ALA A 85 12.10 -10.13 -5.12
N GLU A 86 12.61 -9.29 -6.01
CA GLU A 86 13.22 -9.71 -7.28
C GLU A 86 14.61 -10.36 -7.09
N ASP A 87 15.35 -9.98 -6.05
CA ASP A 87 16.70 -10.54 -5.79
C ASP A 87 16.66 -11.86 -5.00
N ASP A 88 15.61 -12.11 -4.21
CA ASP A 88 15.36 -13.37 -3.49
C ASP A 88 14.93 -14.55 -4.41
N GLU A 89 14.72 -14.32 -5.72
CA GLU A 89 14.43 -15.38 -6.71
C GLU A 89 15.70 -16.10 -7.26
N LYS A 90 16.87 -15.94 -6.62
CA LYS A 90 18.13 -16.62 -7.00
C LYS A 90 18.54 -17.80 -6.13
#